data_AF-A0A8T7IQ43-F1
#
_entry.id   AF-A0A8T7IQ43-F1
#
_cell.length_a   1.000
_cell.length_b   1.000
_cell.length_c   1.000
_cell.angle_alpha   90.00
_cell.angle_beta   90.00
_cell.angle_gamma   90.00
#
_symmetry.space_group_name_H-M   'P 1'
#
loop_
_entity.id
_entity.type
_entity.pdbx_description
1 polymer ?
#
loop_
_entity_poly.entity_id
_entity_poly.type
_entity_poly.pdbx_seq_one_letter_code
_entity_poly.pdbx_strand_id
1 'polypeptide(L)'
;MLEAYRKHVAERAEQGIPPLPLNAEQVADLVELLKNPPAGEEATLVELISDRVPPGVDEAAYVKAAFLSAVVKGDASSPLIDKLTAVKLLGNMHGGYNIETLVSLLDDAELAAAAGEELKHTLLMFDSFYDVEAKAKAGNEIAKAVVQSWADAEWFTTRPAVAESIKTTVFKVTGETNTDDLSPAPDAWSRPDIPLHALAMYKNAREGIHDAKAQIEELKEKGHPISFIGDVVGTGSSRKSATNSVLWYIGDDMPGTPNKRSGGICIGGKVAPIFFNTMEDAGALVFEAPVDDLNMGDVIEIRPYDGKILNAETGDVLSEFELKSDVILDEVQAGGRINLIIGRGLTTKARESLGLETSTTFRLPT
;
A
#
# COMPACT_ATOMS: atom_id res chain seq x y z
N MET A 1 19.11 18.44 11.92
CA MET A 1 18.30 17.30 11.43
C MET A 1 18.91 15.91 11.68
N LEU A 2 20.01 15.49 11.03
CA LEU A 2 20.48 14.09 11.06
C LEU A 2 20.77 13.51 12.46
N GLU A 3 21.44 14.26 13.34
CA GLU A 3 21.74 13.79 14.70
C GLU A 3 20.47 13.51 15.50
N ALA A 4 19.51 14.45 15.47
CA ALA A 4 18.22 14.29 16.12
C ALA A 4 17.42 13.11 15.51
N TYR A 5 17.47 12.95 14.19
CA TYR A 5 16.85 11.82 13.51
C TYR A 5 17.46 10.48 13.94
N ARG A 6 18.79 10.37 14.02
CA ARG A 6 19.48 9.16 14.50
C ARG A 6 19.14 8.81 15.93
N LYS A 7 19.03 9.82 16.79
CA LYS A 7 18.59 9.63 18.17
C LYS A 7 17.16 9.06 18.21
N HIS A 8 16.25 9.61 17.41
CA HIS A 8 14.88 9.09 17.28
C HIS A 8 14.85 7.65 16.75
N VAL A 9 15.69 7.33 15.76
CA VAL A 9 15.84 5.96 15.25
C VAL A 9 16.25 5.01 16.38
N ALA A 10 17.24 5.39 17.20
CA ALA A 10 17.68 4.57 18.33
C ALA A 10 16.57 4.39 19.40
N GLU A 11 15.89 5.47 19.78
CA GLU A 11 14.77 5.43 20.74
C GLU A 11 13.62 4.53 20.27
N ARG A 12 13.35 4.50 18.96
CA ARG A 12 12.32 3.65 18.35
C ARG A 12 12.77 2.20 18.22
N ALA A 13 14.06 1.98 17.95
CA ALA A 13 14.63 0.63 17.87
C ALA A 13 14.57 -0.11 19.21
N GLU A 14 14.63 0.57 20.36
CA GLU A 14 14.43 -0.03 21.69
C GLU A 14 13.03 -0.68 21.86
N GLN A 15 12.04 -0.20 21.10
CA GLN A 15 10.68 -0.76 21.05
C GLN A 15 10.51 -1.75 19.87
N GLY A 16 11.53 -1.91 19.04
CA GLY A 16 11.49 -2.74 17.84
C GLY A 16 10.53 -2.21 16.76
N ILE A 17 10.45 -0.89 16.59
CA ILE A 17 9.61 -0.21 15.58
C ILE A 17 10.43 0.81 14.77
N PRO A 18 10.05 1.12 13.52
CA PRO A 18 10.75 2.11 12.71
C PRO A 18 10.56 3.55 13.22
N PRO A 19 11.43 4.50 12.82
CA PRO A 19 11.23 5.91 13.11
C PRO A 19 9.92 6.43 12.53
N LEU A 20 9.47 7.57 13.04
CA LEU A 20 8.33 8.30 12.46
C LEU A 20 8.67 8.76 11.02
N PRO A 21 7.68 8.97 10.15
CA PRO A 21 7.87 9.71 8.90
C PRO A 21 8.41 11.12 9.20
N LEU A 22 9.16 11.67 8.26
CA LEU A 22 9.66 13.04 8.37
C LEU A 22 8.50 14.03 8.32
N ASN A 23 8.54 15.03 9.19
CA ASN A 23 7.63 16.17 9.13
C ASN A 23 8.16 17.24 8.16
N ALA A 24 7.36 18.30 7.92
CA ALA A 24 7.71 19.35 6.96
C ALA A 24 9.02 20.08 7.29
N GLU A 25 9.29 20.37 8.56
CA GLU A 25 10.54 21.02 9.00
C GLU A 25 11.76 20.13 8.74
N GLN A 26 11.66 18.84 9.06
CA GLN A 26 12.72 17.87 8.79
C GLN A 26 12.97 17.68 7.29
N VAL A 27 11.91 17.70 6.45
CA VAL A 27 12.08 17.66 5.00
C VAL A 27 12.72 18.95 4.47
N ALA A 28 12.39 20.11 5.03
CA ALA A 28 13.05 21.37 4.67
C ALA A 28 14.56 21.34 4.99
N ASP A 29 14.92 20.88 6.19
CA ASP A 29 16.32 20.67 6.56
C ASP A 29 17.02 19.63 5.65
N LEU A 30 16.32 18.54 5.32
CA LEU A 30 16.81 17.50 4.41
C LEU A 30 17.09 18.06 3.01
N VAL A 31 16.25 18.97 2.51
CA VAL A 31 16.46 19.65 1.23
C VAL A 31 17.77 20.44 1.23
N GLU A 32 18.10 21.15 2.31
CA GLU A 32 19.37 21.88 2.41
C GLU A 32 20.57 20.93 2.45
N LEU A 33 20.44 19.78 3.12
CA LEU A 33 21.44 18.72 3.11
C LEU A 33 21.59 18.08 1.72
N LEU A 34 20.50 17.88 0.97
CA LEU A 34 20.55 17.35 -0.38
C LEU A 34 21.22 18.32 -1.36
N LYS A 35 21.13 19.64 -1.14
CA LYS A 35 21.85 20.64 -1.93
C LYS A 35 23.35 20.66 -1.62
N ASN A 36 23.73 20.43 -0.36
CA ASN A 36 25.12 20.45 0.12
C ASN A 36 25.40 19.24 1.02
N PRO A 37 25.53 18.02 0.45
CA PRO A 37 25.61 16.81 1.26
C PRO A 37 26.93 16.73 2.03
N PRO A 38 26.87 16.42 3.34
CA PRO A 38 28.06 16.04 4.09
C PRO A 38 28.65 14.73 3.54
N ALA A 39 29.97 14.62 3.52
CA ALA A 39 30.66 13.44 3.01
C ALA A 39 30.27 12.18 3.82
N GLY A 40 29.90 11.11 3.11
CA GLY A 40 29.52 9.83 3.70
C GLY A 40 28.04 9.73 4.11
N GLU A 41 27.25 10.78 3.92
CA GLU A 41 25.82 10.81 4.23
C GLU A 41 24.92 10.63 3.00
N GLU A 42 25.50 10.52 1.81
CA GLU A 42 24.81 10.62 0.53
C GLU A 42 23.69 9.60 0.39
N ALA A 43 23.97 8.33 0.72
CA ALA A 43 22.99 7.24 0.64
C ALA A 43 21.84 7.43 1.63
N THR A 44 22.14 7.86 2.87
CA THR A 44 21.11 8.12 3.88
C THR A 44 20.20 9.27 3.45
N LEU A 45 20.74 10.35 2.89
CA LEU A 45 19.91 11.47 2.43
C LEU A 45 18.95 11.05 1.31
N VAL A 46 19.41 10.23 0.36
CA VAL A 46 18.59 9.69 -0.73
C VAL A 46 17.52 8.73 -0.20
N GLU A 47 17.84 7.86 0.76
CA GLU A 47 16.87 6.98 1.43
C GLU A 47 15.76 7.82 2.11
N LEU A 48 16.15 8.85 2.88
CA LEU A 48 15.20 9.67 3.63
C LEU A 48 14.19 10.38 2.73
N ILE A 49 14.64 10.98 1.63
CA ILE A 49 13.73 11.66 0.70
C ILE A 49 12.87 10.68 -0.09
N SER A 50 13.38 9.48 -0.36
CA SER A 50 12.67 8.44 -1.12
C SER A 50 11.56 7.80 -0.30
N ASP A 51 11.89 7.37 0.92
CA ASP A 51 11.10 6.38 1.66
C ASP A 51 10.56 6.90 2.99
N ARG A 52 11.03 8.04 3.49
CA ARG A 52 10.65 8.56 4.81
C ARG A 52 9.73 9.77 4.80
N VAL A 53 9.29 10.25 3.64
CA VAL A 53 8.32 11.34 3.50
C VAL A 53 6.93 10.79 3.18
N PRO A 54 5.87 11.17 3.92
CA PRO A 54 4.50 10.80 3.56
C PRO A 54 4.14 11.23 2.11
N PRO A 55 3.31 10.46 1.39
CA PRO A 55 2.85 10.81 0.05
C PRO A 55 1.63 11.75 0.08
N GLY A 56 1.10 12.09 -1.10
CA GLY A 56 -0.17 12.81 -1.18
C GLY A 56 -0.06 14.30 -0.88
N VAL A 57 -0.98 14.79 -0.04
CA VAL A 57 -1.14 16.22 0.28
C VAL A 57 -0.67 16.58 1.69
N ASP A 58 0.15 15.73 2.31
CA ASP A 58 0.82 16.01 3.58
C ASP A 58 1.76 17.23 3.47
N GLU A 59 1.96 17.96 4.57
CA GLU A 59 2.81 19.15 4.59
C GLU A 59 4.28 18.81 4.25
N ALA A 60 4.78 17.64 4.65
CA ALA A 60 6.11 17.18 4.28
C ALA A 60 6.18 16.78 2.79
N ALA A 61 5.10 16.21 2.25
CA ALA A 61 4.97 15.93 0.82
C ALA A 61 5.03 17.24 0.01
N TYR A 62 4.38 18.31 0.47
CA TYR A 62 4.44 19.62 -0.18
C TYR A 62 5.89 20.11 -0.33
N VAL A 63 6.68 20.06 0.75
CA VAL A 63 8.08 20.49 0.72
C VAL A 63 8.91 19.61 -0.22
N LYS A 64 8.71 18.29 -0.19
CA LYS A 64 9.35 17.34 -1.12
C LYS A 64 9.00 17.64 -2.58
N ALA A 65 7.71 17.77 -2.91
CA ALA A 65 7.26 18.09 -4.27
C ALA A 65 7.81 19.42 -4.76
N ALA A 66 7.81 20.46 -3.92
CA ALA A 66 8.33 21.77 -4.27
C ALA A 66 9.83 21.72 -4.62
N PHE A 67 10.63 21.03 -3.81
CA PHE A 67 12.05 20.86 -4.08
C PHE A 67 12.31 20.06 -5.37
N LEU A 68 11.66 18.90 -5.54
CA LEU A 68 11.84 18.07 -6.73
C LEU A 68 11.38 18.80 -8.00
N SER A 69 10.30 19.60 -7.90
CA SER A 69 9.83 20.46 -8.98
C SER A 69 10.84 21.56 -9.34
N ALA A 70 11.51 22.16 -8.35
CA ALA A 70 12.58 23.13 -8.59
C ALA A 70 13.80 22.49 -9.26
N VAL A 71 14.13 21.23 -8.92
CA VAL A 71 15.23 20.49 -9.57
C VAL A 71 14.94 20.26 -11.05
N VAL A 72 13.74 19.77 -11.40
CA VAL A 72 13.40 19.52 -12.82
C VAL A 72 13.32 20.81 -13.64
N LYS A 73 12.87 21.93 -13.04
CA LYS A 73 12.81 23.27 -13.65
C LYS A 73 14.18 23.96 -13.76
N GLY A 74 15.18 23.48 -13.00
CA GLY A 74 16.51 24.08 -12.95
C GLY A 74 16.63 25.28 -11.98
N ASP A 75 15.61 25.50 -11.15
CA ASP A 75 15.61 26.54 -10.10
C ASP A 75 16.38 26.12 -8.84
N ALA A 76 16.63 24.82 -8.69
CA ALA A 76 17.46 24.24 -7.64
C ALA A 76 18.34 23.11 -8.21
N SER A 77 19.41 22.78 -7.50
CA SER A 77 20.31 21.69 -7.87
C SER A 77 20.71 20.87 -6.65
N SER A 78 20.94 19.58 -6.85
CA SER A 78 21.53 18.69 -5.88
C SER A 78 22.59 17.84 -6.58
N PRO A 79 23.77 17.60 -5.97
CA PRO A 79 24.73 16.63 -6.50
C PRO A 79 24.26 15.17 -6.37
N LEU A 80 23.18 14.91 -5.63
CA LEU A 80 22.65 13.55 -5.37
C LEU A 80 21.38 13.22 -6.15
N ILE A 81 20.65 14.24 -6.61
CA ILE A 81 19.37 14.08 -7.30
C ILE A 81 19.45 14.85 -8.62
N ASP A 82 19.64 14.11 -9.70
CA ASP A 82 19.51 14.65 -11.04
C ASP A 82 18.02 14.80 -11.44
N LYS A 83 17.77 15.42 -12.60
CA LYS A 83 16.41 15.68 -13.06
C LYS A 83 15.60 14.39 -13.25
N LEU A 84 16.21 13.31 -13.78
CA LEU A 84 15.51 12.05 -14.00
C LEU A 84 15.14 11.37 -12.68
N THR A 85 16.04 11.41 -11.68
CA THR A 85 15.76 10.91 -10.33
C THR A 85 14.66 11.73 -9.67
N ALA A 86 14.64 13.05 -9.87
CA ALA A 86 13.58 13.91 -9.37
C ALA A 86 12.20 13.56 -9.97
N VAL A 87 12.13 13.25 -11.27
CA VAL A 87 10.90 12.77 -11.92
C VAL A 87 10.41 11.46 -11.30
N LYS A 88 11.30 10.47 -11.11
CA LYS A 88 10.94 9.20 -10.45
C LYS A 88 10.45 9.41 -9.02
N LEU A 89 11.10 10.28 -8.26
CA LEU A 89 10.70 10.61 -6.90
C LEU A 89 9.34 11.32 -6.85
N LEU A 90 9.03 12.17 -7.84
CA LEU A 90 7.70 12.77 -8.00
C LEU A 90 6.65 11.70 -8.35
N GLY A 91 6.96 10.74 -9.22
CA GLY A 91 6.08 9.62 -9.56
C GLY A 91 5.70 8.77 -8.34
N ASN A 92 6.67 8.51 -7.46
CA ASN A 92 6.46 7.73 -6.24
C ASN A 92 5.74 8.49 -5.09
N MET A 93 5.19 9.69 -5.35
CA MET A 93 4.36 10.42 -4.37
C MET A 93 2.87 10.08 -4.45
N HIS A 94 2.48 9.19 -5.38
CA HIS A 94 1.15 8.60 -5.57
C HIS A 94 0.01 9.56 -5.97
N GLY A 95 0.17 10.87 -5.76
CA GLY A 95 -0.77 11.91 -6.15
C GLY A 95 -0.65 13.18 -5.29
N GLY A 96 -1.43 14.21 -5.60
CA GLY A 96 -1.38 15.50 -4.91
C GLY A 96 -0.39 16.47 -5.53
N TYR A 97 0.56 16.98 -4.75
CA TYR A 97 1.44 18.09 -5.17
C TYR A 97 2.43 17.75 -6.29
N ASN A 98 2.59 16.46 -6.64
CA ASN A 98 3.46 16.00 -7.72
C ASN A 98 2.81 16.10 -9.12
N ILE A 99 1.47 16.08 -9.21
CA ILE A 99 0.74 15.88 -10.47
C ILE A 99 0.98 17.02 -11.46
N GLU A 100 0.82 18.26 -11.03
CA GLU A 100 0.96 19.44 -11.91
C GLU A 100 2.34 19.46 -12.58
N THR A 101 3.40 19.19 -11.80
CA THR A 101 4.76 19.12 -12.32
C THR A 101 4.90 18.00 -13.35
N LEU A 102 4.47 16.77 -13.05
CA LEU A 102 4.57 15.65 -13.99
C LEU A 102 3.81 15.91 -15.29
N VAL A 103 2.61 16.50 -15.22
CA VAL A 103 1.82 16.87 -16.41
C VAL A 103 2.50 17.98 -17.21
N SER A 104 3.11 18.97 -16.54
CA SER A 104 3.85 20.04 -17.22
C SER A 104 5.06 19.50 -17.99
N LEU A 105 5.75 18.50 -17.43
CA LEU A 105 6.94 17.88 -18.02
C LEU A 105 6.66 17.08 -19.29
N LEU A 106 5.39 16.78 -19.61
CA LEU A 106 5.04 16.16 -20.89
C LEU A 106 5.45 17.01 -22.11
N ASP A 107 5.64 18.32 -21.95
CA ASP A 107 6.12 19.21 -23.02
C ASP A 107 7.65 19.39 -23.02
N ASP A 108 8.36 18.80 -22.05
CA ASP A 108 9.81 18.93 -21.91
C ASP A 108 10.55 17.91 -22.80
N ALA A 109 11.48 18.39 -23.63
CA ALA A 109 12.16 17.55 -24.61
C ALA A 109 13.02 16.42 -23.99
N GLU A 110 13.52 16.60 -22.78
CA GLU A 110 14.39 15.65 -22.09
C GLU A 110 13.62 14.77 -21.11
N LEU A 111 12.62 15.32 -20.44
CA LEU A 111 11.93 14.69 -19.31
C LEU A 111 10.55 14.11 -19.66
N ALA A 112 9.96 14.45 -20.81
CA ALA A 112 8.61 14.01 -21.14
C ALA A 112 8.44 12.49 -21.08
N ALA A 113 9.38 11.73 -21.64
CA ALA A 113 9.31 10.26 -21.61
C ALA A 113 9.26 9.72 -20.17
N ALA A 114 10.14 10.21 -19.29
CA ALA A 114 10.17 9.78 -17.89
C ALA A 114 8.88 10.18 -17.15
N ALA A 115 8.41 11.41 -17.33
CA ALA A 115 7.17 11.87 -16.72
C ALA A 115 5.95 11.09 -17.22
N GLY A 116 5.93 10.73 -18.51
CA GLY A 116 4.94 9.86 -19.11
C GLY A 116 4.88 8.49 -18.43
N GLU A 117 6.02 7.83 -18.24
CA GLU A 117 6.07 6.54 -17.53
C GLU A 117 5.52 6.63 -16.10
N GLU A 118 5.84 7.68 -15.35
CA GLU A 118 5.29 7.87 -14.00
C GLU A 118 3.76 8.12 -14.01
N LEU A 119 3.27 8.91 -14.98
CA LEU A 119 1.84 9.22 -15.10
C LEU A 119 1.01 7.98 -15.51
N LYS A 120 1.56 7.06 -16.30
CA LYS A 120 0.87 5.80 -16.68
C LYS A 120 0.40 4.98 -15.48
N HIS A 121 1.16 5.01 -14.38
CA HIS A 121 0.86 4.27 -13.15
C HIS A 121 0.18 5.13 -12.07
N THR A 122 0.02 6.43 -12.29
CA THR A 122 -0.59 7.34 -11.33
C THR A 122 -2.12 7.30 -11.42
N LEU A 123 -2.79 6.81 -10.37
CA LEU A 123 -4.25 6.67 -10.35
C LEU A 123 -4.97 7.96 -9.96
N LEU A 124 -4.38 8.75 -9.07
CA LEU A 124 -4.99 9.93 -8.44
C LEU A 124 -4.95 11.17 -9.36
N MET A 125 -5.28 10.99 -10.64
CA MET A 125 -5.29 12.07 -11.65
C MET A 125 -6.48 13.01 -11.52
N PHE A 126 -7.64 12.49 -11.09
CA PHE A 126 -8.90 13.25 -10.96
C PHE A 126 -9.16 14.18 -12.17
N ASP A 127 -9.23 15.50 -11.96
CA ASP A 127 -9.47 16.46 -13.04
C ASP A 127 -8.21 16.76 -13.88
N SER A 128 -7.01 16.51 -13.36
CA SER A 128 -5.75 16.62 -14.12
C SER A 128 -5.64 15.59 -15.25
N PHE A 129 -6.55 14.61 -15.31
CA PHE A 129 -6.80 13.82 -16.51
C PHE A 129 -7.03 14.71 -17.74
N TYR A 130 -7.84 15.77 -17.63
CA TYR A 130 -8.18 16.63 -18.77
C TYR A 130 -6.99 17.45 -19.26
N ASP A 131 -6.02 17.75 -18.39
CA ASP A 131 -4.79 18.44 -18.79
C ASP A 131 -3.91 17.54 -19.67
N VAL A 132 -3.79 16.26 -19.32
CA VAL A 132 -3.10 15.25 -20.15
C VAL A 132 -3.86 15.00 -21.44
N GLU A 133 -5.18 14.89 -21.36
CA GLU A 133 -6.05 14.71 -22.52
C GLU A 133 -5.93 15.87 -23.53
N ALA A 134 -5.93 17.11 -23.04
CA ALA A 134 -5.77 18.30 -23.88
C ALA A 134 -4.43 18.28 -24.63
N LYS A 135 -3.33 17.91 -23.96
CA LYS A 135 -2.02 17.75 -24.59
C LYS A 135 -2.03 16.64 -25.65
N ALA A 136 -2.66 15.50 -25.35
CA ALA A 136 -2.79 14.40 -26.30
C ALA A 136 -3.56 14.82 -27.58
N LYS A 137 -4.68 15.52 -27.41
CA LYS A 137 -5.49 16.08 -28.52
C LYS A 137 -4.76 17.17 -29.30
N ALA A 138 -3.85 17.91 -28.65
CA ALA A 138 -2.98 18.89 -29.29
C ALA A 138 -1.79 18.26 -30.05
N GLY A 139 -1.63 16.93 -30.01
CA GLY A 139 -0.61 16.20 -30.77
C GLY A 139 0.63 15.79 -29.98
N ASN A 140 0.64 15.93 -28.65
CA ASN A 140 1.74 15.44 -27.83
C ASN A 140 1.73 13.89 -27.78
N GLU A 141 2.72 13.25 -28.41
CA GLU A 141 2.79 11.79 -28.53
C GLU A 141 2.97 11.08 -27.18
N ILE A 142 3.66 11.69 -26.22
CA ILE A 142 3.81 11.11 -24.88
C ILE A 142 2.48 11.16 -24.14
N ALA A 143 1.77 12.29 -24.19
CA ALA A 143 0.45 12.42 -23.58
C ALA A 143 -0.55 11.42 -24.20
N LYS A 144 -0.50 11.20 -25.53
CA LYS A 144 -1.29 10.14 -26.18
C LYS A 144 -0.96 8.75 -25.63
N ALA A 145 0.32 8.44 -25.46
CA ALA A 145 0.74 7.16 -24.89
C ALA A 145 0.27 6.98 -23.44
N VAL A 146 0.24 8.05 -22.64
CA VAL A 146 -0.30 8.01 -21.27
C VAL A 146 -1.80 7.71 -21.29
N VAL A 147 -2.59 8.43 -22.10
CA VAL A 147 -4.04 8.18 -22.23
C VAL A 147 -4.32 6.76 -22.75
N GLN A 148 -3.55 6.29 -23.72
CA GLN A 148 -3.66 4.92 -24.24
C GLN A 148 -3.36 3.87 -23.16
N SER A 149 -2.28 4.03 -22.40
CA SER A 149 -1.94 3.15 -21.27
C SER A 149 -3.05 3.08 -20.23
N TRP A 150 -3.66 4.21 -19.87
CA TRP A 150 -4.83 4.22 -18.97
C TRP A 150 -6.02 3.48 -19.58
N ALA A 151 -6.28 3.68 -20.87
CA ALA A 151 -7.36 3.02 -21.60
C ALA A 151 -7.18 1.49 -21.71
N ASP A 152 -5.93 1.04 -21.78
CA ASP A 152 -5.54 -0.37 -21.79
C ASP A 152 -5.37 -0.96 -20.38
N ALA A 153 -5.60 -0.14 -19.34
CA ALA A 153 -5.47 -0.49 -17.94
C ALA A 153 -4.09 -1.03 -17.56
N GLU A 154 -3.00 -0.49 -18.12
CA GLU A 154 -1.63 -0.95 -17.82
C GLU A 154 -1.29 -0.78 -16.33
N TRP A 155 -1.85 0.23 -15.64
CA TRP A 155 -1.72 0.41 -14.19
C TRP A 155 -2.21 -0.82 -13.39
N PHE A 156 -3.11 -1.62 -13.96
CA PHE A 156 -3.70 -2.82 -13.36
C PHE A 156 -3.04 -4.09 -13.90
N THR A 157 -2.93 -4.23 -15.22
CA THR A 157 -2.47 -5.48 -15.87
C THR A 157 -0.99 -5.76 -15.69
N THR A 158 -0.18 -4.75 -15.38
CA THR A 158 1.25 -4.91 -15.03
C THR A 158 1.47 -5.35 -13.57
N ARG A 159 0.44 -5.26 -12.72
CA ARG A 159 0.50 -5.73 -11.34
C ARG A 159 0.28 -7.24 -11.30
N PRO A 160 0.99 -7.98 -10.42
CA PRO A 160 0.76 -9.41 -10.26
C PRO A 160 -0.71 -9.69 -9.90
N ALA A 161 -1.34 -10.60 -10.64
CA ALA A 161 -2.64 -11.14 -10.26
C ALA A 161 -2.52 -11.92 -8.95
N VAL A 162 -3.65 -12.12 -8.27
CA VAL A 162 -3.72 -13.04 -7.12
C VAL A 162 -3.25 -14.42 -7.59
N ALA A 163 -2.34 -15.05 -6.84
CA ALA A 163 -1.81 -16.34 -7.24
C ALA A 163 -2.89 -17.44 -7.19
N GLU A 164 -2.84 -18.38 -8.13
CA GLU A 164 -3.74 -19.55 -8.13
C GLU A 164 -3.52 -20.47 -6.93
N SER A 165 -2.33 -20.40 -6.32
CA SER A 165 -1.95 -21.08 -5.09
C SER A 165 -1.17 -20.14 -4.20
N ILE A 166 -1.57 -20.07 -2.94
CA ILE A 166 -0.88 -19.29 -1.91
C ILE A 166 -0.59 -20.19 -0.72
N LYS A 167 0.69 -20.52 -0.53
CA LYS A 167 1.16 -21.23 0.66
C LYS A 167 1.38 -20.24 1.81
N THR A 168 0.77 -20.49 2.96
CA THR A 168 0.75 -19.55 4.09
C THR A 168 0.78 -20.30 5.43
N THR A 169 1.32 -19.64 6.46
CA THR A 169 1.28 -20.12 7.85
C THR A 169 0.13 -19.48 8.61
N VAL A 170 -0.63 -20.29 9.34
CA VAL A 170 -1.82 -19.85 10.07
C VAL A 170 -1.46 -19.17 11.39
N PHE A 171 -1.93 -17.93 11.58
CA PHE A 171 -2.05 -17.28 12.89
C PHE A 171 -3.53 -17.28 13.31
N LYS A 172 -3.93 -18.29 14.07
CA LYS A 172 -5.33 -18.52 14.48
C LYS A 172 -5.62 -17.88 15.84
N VAL A 173 -6.71 -17.13 15.93
CA VAL A 173 -7.28 -16.64 17.20
C VAL A 173 -8.66 -17.25 17.39
N THR A 174 -8.79 -18.10 18.41
CA THR A 174 -10.06 -18.79 18.70
C THR A 174 -11.09 -17.85 19.33
N GLY A 175 -12.36 -18.15 19.09
CA GLY A 175 -13.51 -17.36 19.49
C GLY A 175 -13.69 -16.07 18.69
N GLU A 176 -14.29 -15.07 19.32
CA GLU A 176 -14.61 -13.78 18.69
C GLU A 176 -13.47 -12.77 18.88
N THR A 177 -12.80 -12.36 17.80
CA THR A 177 -11.93 -11.19 17.80
C THR A 177 -12.76 -9.92 17.65
N ASN A 178 -12.79 -9.10 18.71
CA ASN A 178 -13.33 -7.76 18.66
C ASN A 178 -12.26 -6.78 18.15
N THR A 179 -12.67 -5.70 17.48
CA THR A 179 -11.75 -4.63 17.08
C THR A 179 -11.02 -3.98 18.24
N ASP A 180 -11.54 -4.03 19.47
CA ASP A 180 -10.82 -3.57 20.67
C ASP A 180 -9.65 -4.51 21.05
N ASP A 181 -9.71 -5.80 20.71
CA ASP A 181 -8.57 -6.71 20.89
C ASP A 181 -7.40 -6.31 19.99
N LEU A 182 -7.70 -5.85 18.77
CA LEU A 182 -6.72 -5.45 17.75
C LEU A 182 -6.21 -4.01 17.91
N SER A 183 -7.04 -3.15 18.51
CA SER A 183 -6.77 -1.72 18.65
C SER A 183 -7.48 -1.23 19.91
N PRO A 184 -6.91 -1.43 21.12
CA PRO A 184 -7.60 -1.16 22.36
C PRO A 184 -7.93 0.32 22.57
N ALA A 185 -9.07 0.60 23.22
CA ALA A 185 -9.52 1.97 23.47
C ALA A 185 -8.52 2.85 24.26
N PRO A 186 -7.79 2.37 25.30
CA PRO A 186 -6.81 3.17 26.03
C PRO A 186 -5.64 3.67 25.17
N ASP A 187 -5.39 3.04 24.02
CA ASP A 187 -4.28 3.33 23.11
C ASP A 187 -4.76 4.14 21.89
N ALA A 188 -5.98 4.69 21.94
CA ALA A 188 -6.54 5.46 20.84
C ALA A 188 -5.68 6.65 20.41
N TRP A 189 -4.88 7.20 21.34
CA TRP A 189 -3.96 8.31 21.11
C TRP A 189 -2.80 7.96 20.16
N SER A 190 -2.39 6.69 20.08
CA SER A 190 -1.28 6.25 19.23
C SER A 190 -1.71 5.79 17.84
N ARG A 191 -3.02 5.71 17.55
CA ARG A 191 -3.56 5.20 16.27
C ARG A 191 -2.94 5.79 14.99
N PRO A 192 -2.57 7.09 14.92
CA PRO A 192 -1.91 7.63 13.73
C PRO A 192 -0.50 7.07 13.49
N ASP A 193 0.18 6.62 14.54
CA ASP A 193 1.50 5.99 14.48
C ASP A 193 1.33 4.46 14.41
N ILE A 194 1.09 3.94 13.21
CA ILE A 194 0.72 2.54 12.97
C ILE A 194 1.69 1.55 13.63
N PRO A 195 3.03 1.67 13.49
CA PRO A 195 3.96 0.72 14.11
C PRO A 195 3.88 0.72 15.64
N LEU A 196 3.74 1.91 16.26
CA LEU A 196 3.59 2.03 17.71
C LEU A 196 2.26 1.44 18.18
N HIS A 197 1.16 1.77 17.48
CA HIS A 197 -0.16 1.30 17.84
C HIS A 197 -0.28 -0.23 17.70
N ALA A 198 0.38 -0.81 16.70
CA ALA A 198 0.40 -2.26 16.48
C ALA A 198 1.00 -3.03 17.67
N LEU A 199 1.87 -2.43 18.49
CA LEU A 199 2.37 -3.06 19.73
C LEU A 199 1.25 -3.36 20.75
N ALA A 200 0.10 -2.69 20.65
CA ALA A 200 -1.05 -2.92 21.53
C ALA A 200 -2.01 -4.01 21.03
N MET A 201 -1.79 -4.56 19.82
CA MET A 201 -2.61 -5.64 19.26
C MET A 201 -2.52 -6.89 20.12
N TYR A 202 -3.66 -7.39 20.59
CA TYR A 202 -3.79 -8.52 21.52
C TYR A 202 -2.91 -8.40 22.78
N LYS A 203 -2.72 -7.19 23.31
CA LYS A 203 -1.94 -6.98 24.56
C LYS A 203 -2.60 -7.58 25.80
N ASN A 204 -3.92 -7.81 25.76
CA ASN A 204 -4.66 -8.45 26.84
C ASN A 204 -4.63 -9.97 26.61
N ALA A 205 -4.30 -10.72 27.66
CA ALA A 205 -4.18 -12.18 27.57
C ALA A 205 -5.46 -12.83 27.05
N ARG A 206 -5.30 -13.79 26.14
CA ARG A 206 -6.39 -14.57 25.56
C ARG A 206 -5.92 -16.00 25.35
N GLU A 207 -6.86 -16.94 25.31
CA GLU A 207 -6.52 -18.34 25.02
C GLU A 207 -5.76 -18.45 23.69
N GLY A 208 -4.63 -19.16 23.71
CA GLY A 208 -3.74 -19.31 22.55
C GLY A 208 -2.87 -18.08 22.21
N ILE A 209 -3.16 -16.89 22.77
CA ILE A 209 -2.45 -15.64 22.46
C ILE A 209 -1.84 -15.04 23.72
N HIS A 210 -0.51 -15.07 23.80
CA HIS A 210 0.27 -14.57 24.93
C HIS A 210 1.14 -13.37 24.56
N ASP A 211 1.69 -13.36 23.35
CA ASP A 211 2.39 -12.22 22.75
C ASP A 211 2.22 -12.33 21.24
N ALA A 212 1.23 -11.63 20.68
CA ALA A 212 0.91 -11.74 19.27
C ALA A 212 2.08 -11.35 18.36
N LYS A 213 2.89 -10.35 18.75
CA LYS A 213 4.07 -9.96 17.97
C LYS A 213 5.08 -11.11 17.96
N ALA A 214 5.48 -11.61 19.13
CA ALA A 214 6.48 -12.67 19.21
C ALA A 214 6.01 -13.95 18.50
N GLN A 215 4.74 -14.33 18.68
CA GLN A 215 4.16 -15.50 18.02
C GLN A 215 4.14 -15.34 16.49
N ILE A 216 3.75 -14.16 15.98
CA ILE A 216 3.77 -13.92 14.53
C ILE A 216 5.20 -13.96 13.97
N GLU A 217 6.18 -13.40 14.68
CA GLU A 217 7.58 -13.46 14.25
C GLU A 217 8.13 -14.90 14.25
N GLU A 218 7.79 -15.73 15.26
CA GLU A 218 8.13 -17.17 15.27
C GLU A 218 7.50 -17.90 14.07
N LEU A 219 6.23 -17.62 13.75
CA LEU A 219 5.55 -18.22 12.60
C LEU A 219 6.18 -17.83 11.26
N LYS A 220 6.72 -16.61 11.15
CA LYS A 220 7.42 -16.14 9.95
C LYS A 220 8.70 -16.93 9.67
N GLU A 221 9.32 -17.53 10.68
CA GLU A 221 10.52 -18.37 10.50
C GLU A 221 10.26 -19.59 9.60
N LYS A 222 8.99 -19.98 9.40
CA LYS A 222 8.60 -21.02 8.43
C LYS A 222 8.75 -20.60 6.97
N GLY A 223 9.02 -19.32 6.70
CA GLY A 223 9.32 -18.82 5.34
C GLY A 223 8.09 -18.65 4.44
N HIS A 224 6.90 -18.51 5.03
CA HIS A 224 5.64 -18.29 4.31
C HIS A 224 4.94 -17.03 4.83
N PRO A 225 4.15 -16.33 4.00
CA PRO A 225 3.25 -15.27 4.47
C PRO A 225 2.32 -15.77 5.58
N ILE A 226 1.89 -14.88 6.45
CA ILE A 226 0.99 -15.22 7.56
C ILE A 226 -0.46 -14.92 7.18
N SER A 227 -1.37 -15.86 7.46
CA SER A 227 -2.81 -15.64 7.37
C SER A 227 -3.39 -15.44 8.75
N PHE A 228 -4.13 -14.34 8.94
CA PHE A 228 -4.88 -14.10 10.17
C PHE A 228 -6.22 -14.83 10.09
N ILE A 229 -6.45 -15.78 11.00
CA ILE A 229 -7.64 -16.64 11.00
C ILE A 229 -8.38 -16.51 12.33
N GLY A 230 -9.71 -16.42 12.31
CA GLY A 230 -10.52 -16.47 13.53
C GLY A 230 -11.93 -17.02 13.31
N ASP A 231 -12.61 -17.41 14.39
CA ASP A 231 -13.96 -17.98 14.28
C ASP A 231 -14.98 -16.88 13.95
N VAL A 232 -14.90 -15.77 14.68
CA VAL A 232 -15.62 -14.53 14.36
C VAL A 232 -14.63 -13.37 14.42
N VAL A 233 -14.53 -12.56 13.35
CA VAL A 233 -13.48 -11.54 13.21
C VAL A 233 -14.05 -10.15 13.01
N GLY A 234 -13.52 -9.18 13.74
CA GLY A 234 -13.68 -7.76 13.47
C GLY A 234 -14.98 -7.15 13.99
N THR A 235 -15.62 -7.77 14.98
CA THR A 235 -16.84 -7.22 15.60
C THR A 235 -16.56 -5.92 16.37
N GLY A 236 -17.63 -5.21 16.73
CA GLY A 236 -17.55 -3.97 17.49
C GLY A 236 -17.42 -2.73 16.61
N SER A 237 -16.63 -1.77 17.08
CA SER A 237 -16.56 -0.43 16.48
C SER A 237 -15.79 -0.38 15.17
N SER A 238 -16.21 0.50 14.26
CA SER A 238 -15.41 0.87 13.09
C SER A 238 -14.15 1.62 13.53
N ARG A 239 -13.01 0.94 13.54
CA ARG A 239 -11.69 1.56 13.73
C ARG A 239 -10.68 0.98 12.76
N LYS A 240 -10.27 1.79 11.78
CA LYS A 240 -9.27 1.41 10.77
C LYS A 240 -7.93 0.98 11.39
N SER A 241 -7.63 1.47 12.59
CA SER A 241 -6.44 1.07 13.35
C SER A 241 -6.38 -0.42 13.66
N ALA A 242 -7.51 -1.13 13.80
CA ALA A 242 -7.53 -2.59 13.96
C ALA A 242 -6.95 -3.29 12.73
N THR A 243 -7.43 -2.93 11.53
CA THR A 243 -6.87 -3.42 10.26
C THR A 243 -5.41 -3.00 10.12
N ASN A 244 -5.06 -1.75 10.42
CA ASN A 244 -3.66 -1.30 10.33
C ASN A 244 -2.73 -2.13 11.21
N SER A 245 -3.13 -2.48 12.45
CA SER A 245 -2.32 -3.32 13.34
C SER A 245 -2.12 -4.74 12.78
N VAL A 246 -3.18 -5.37 12.25
CA VAL A 246 -3.09 -6.68 11.62
C VAL A 246 -2.13 -6.64 10.43
N LEU A 247 -2.36 -5.72 9.50
CA LEU A 247 -1.55 -5.58 8.28
C LEU A 247 -0.13 -5.12 8.56
N TRP A 248 0.12 -4.43 9.68
CA TRP A 248 1.49 -4.11 10.10
C TRP A 248 2.32 -5.39 10.30
N TYR A 249 1.71 -6.44 10.86
CA TYR A 249 2.43 -7.69 11.10
C TYR A 249 2.42 -8.66 9.92
N ILE A 250 1.32 -8.73 9.15
CA ILE A 250 1.13 -9.77 8.11
C ILE A 250 1.11 -9.25 6.67
N GLY A 251 1.00 -7.94 6.47
CA GLY A 251 0.93 -7.31 5.16
C GLY A 251 2.30 -6.98 4.58
N ASP A 252 2.27 -6.34 3.42
CA ASP A 252 3.43 -5.97 2.63
C ASP A 252 3.72 -4.47 2.76
N ASP A 253 5.01 -4.11 2.72
CA ASP A 253 5.44 -2.72 2.69
C ASP A 253 4.94 -2.01 1.42
N MET A 254 4.54 -0.75 1.57
CA MET A 254 4.07 0.09 0.47
C MET A 254 5.19 1.03 0.00
N PRO A 255 5.74 0.85 -1.21
CA PRO A 255 6.75 1.76 -1.76
C PRO A 255 6.28 3.22 -1.73
N GLY A 256 7.15 4.14 -1.31
CA GLY A 256 6.83 5.58 -1.21
C GLY A 256 5.82 5.96 -0.13
N THR A 257 5.38 5.01 0.72
CA THR A 257 4.45 5.29 1.83
C THR A 257 5.03 4.77 3.15
N PRO A 258 5.75 5.60 3.93
CA PRO A 258 6.36 5.16 5.18
C PRO A 258 5.35 4.66 6.21
N ASN A 259 5.74 3.64 6.97
CA ASN A 259 5.04 3.14 8.16
C ASN A 259 3.59 2.69 7.89
N LYS A 260 3.31 2.20 6.69
CA LYS A 260 2.01 1.65 6.32
C LYS A 260 2.21 0.39 5.47
N ARG A 261 1.34 -0.57 5.68
CA ARG A 261 1.30 -1.84 4.95
C ARG A 261 -0.07 -2.07 4.33
N SER A 262 -0.09 -2.84 3.26
CA SER A 262 -1.28 -3.28 2.52
C SER A 262 -1.25 -4.80 2.32
N GLY A 263 -2.22 -5.37 1.63
CA GLY A 263 -2.19 -6.80 1.33
C GLY A 263 -2.57 -7.64 2.55
N GLY A 264 -1.93 -8.81 2.69
CA GLY A 264 -2.24 -9.77 3.76
C GLY A 264 -3.51 -10.59 3.49
N ILE A 265 -3.71 -11.62 4.33
CA ILE A 265 -4.81 -12.59 4.18
C ILE A 265 -5.57 -12.68 5.51
N CYS A 266 -6.90 -12.61 5.41
CA CYS A 266 -7.79 -12.70 6.56
C CYS A 266 -8.94 -13.68 6.29
N ILE A 267 -9.06 -14.71 7.14
CA ILE A 267 -10.08 -15.74 7.00
C ILE A 267 -10.90 -15.79 8.27
N GLY A 268 -12.22 -15.67 8.14
CA GLY A 268 -13.13 -15.79 9.27
C GLY A 268 -14.14 -16.91 9.04
N GLY A 269 -14.51 -17.65 10.10
CA GLY A 269 -15.79 -18.36 10.09
C GLY A 269 -16.95 -17.38 9.86
N LYS A 270 -16.84 -16.20 10.47
CA LYS A 270 -17.61 -15.01 10.18
C LYS A 270 -16.72 -13.76 10.24
N VAL A 271 -16.91 -12.81 9.32
CA VAL A 271 -16.24 -11.51 9.35
C VAL A 271 -17.28 -10.40 9.42
N ALA A 272 -17.13 -9.49 10.38
CA ALA A 272 -18.05 -8.36 10.51
C ALA A 272 -17.98 -7.46 9.26
N PRO A 273 -19.11 -7.00 8.69
CA PRO A 273 -19.13 -6.31 7.38
C PRO A 273 -18.24 -5.07 7.29
N ILE A 274 -18.14 -4.28 8.37
CA ILE A 274 -17.30 -3.08 8.40
C ILE A 274 -15.81 -3.45 8.34
N PHE A 275 -15.41 -4.48 9.10
CA PHE A 275 -14.04 -4.96 9.12
C PHE A 275 -13.67 -5.60 7.77
N PHE A 276 -14.57 -6.40 7.20
CA PHE A 276 -14.44 -6.97 5.86
C PHE A 276 -14.12 -5.88 4.83
N ASN A 277 -14.99 -4.87 4.70
CA ASN A 277 -14.79 -3.73 3.82
C ASN A 277 -13.45 -3.00 4.06
N THR A 278 -13.03 -2.87 5.32
CA THR A 278 -11.78 -2.17 5.67
C THR A 278 -10.54 -2.98 5.22
N MET A 279 -10.60 -4.31 5.29
CA MET A 279 -9.57 -5.21 4.79
C MET A 279 -9.50 -5.17 3.25
N GLU A 280 -10.65 -5.22 2.56
CA GLU A 280 -10.74 -5.07 1.10
C GLU A 280 -10.18 -3.72 0.62
N ASP A 281 -10.56 -2.62 1.29
CA ASP A 281 -10.06 -1.27 0.97
C ASP A 281 -8.54 -1.14 1.16
N ALA A 282 -7.93 -1.97 2.02
CA ALA A 282 -6.50 -2.02 2.27
C ALA A 282 -5.74 -3.02 1.39
N GLY A 283 -6.43 -3.69 0.46
CA GLY A 283 -5.84 -4.65 -0.48
C GLY A 283 -5.65 -6.06 0.08
N ALA A 284 -6.21 -6.37 1.24
CA ALA A 284 -6.15 -7.71 1.81
C ALA A 284 -7.08 -8.67 1.07
N LEU A 285 -6.65 -9.93 0.92
CA LEU A 285 -7.55 -11.01 0.54
C LEU A 285 -8.34 -11.44 1.77
N VAL A 286 -9.61 -11.01 1.86
CA VAL A 286 -10.51 -11.33 2.96
C VAL A 286 -11.70 -12.15 2.47
N PHE A 287 -11.99 -13.26 3.14
CA PHE A 287 -13.12 -14.12 2.80
C PHE A 287 -13.62 -14.93 4.02
N GLU A 288 -14.85 -15.44 3.92
CA GLU A 288 -15.44 -16.32 4.94
C GLU A 288 -15.28 -17.79 4.52
N ALA A 289 -14.88 -18.66 5.45
CA ALA A 289 -14.72 -20.11 5.22
C ALA A 289 -14.89 -20.87 6.55
N PRO A 290 -15.25 -22.17 6.54
CA PRO A 290 -15.07 -23.02 7.73
C PRO A 290 -13.60 -22.99 8.18
N VAL A 291 -13.37 -22.77 9.47
CA VAL A 291 -12.01 -22.58 10.05
C VAL A 291 -11.71 -23.54 11.22
N ASP A 292 -12.59 -24.52 11.46
CA ASP A 292 -12.47 -25.45 12.60
C ASP A 292 -11.22 -26.35 12.48
N ASP A 293 -10.86 -26.73 11.26
CA ASP A 293 -9.70 -27.57 10.95
C ASP A 293 -8.43 -26.75 10.64
N LEU A 294 -8.42 -25.45 10.95
CA LEU A 294 -7.27 -24.55 10.73
C LEU A 294 -6.68 -24.10 12.07
N ASN A 295 -5.54 -24.69 12.47
CA ASN A 295 -4.92 -24.48 13.77
C ASN A 295 -3.73 -23.53 13.71
N MET A 296 -3.38 -22.96 14.87
CA MET A 296 -2.20 -22.12 15.01
C MET A 296 -0.94 -22.84 14.52
N GLY A 297 -0.24 -22.22 13.57
CA GLY A 297 1.00 -22.74 13.01
C GLY A 297 0.83 -23.75 11.88
N ASP A 298 -0.38 -24.15 11.51
CA ASP A 298 -0.59 -24.99 10.34
C ASP A 298 -0.05 -24.29 9.09
N VAL A 299 0.48 -25.09 8.16
CA VAL A 299 0.89 -24.61 6.85
C VAL A 299 -0.15 -25.07 5.84
N ILE A 300 -0.83 -24.11 5.23
CA ILE A 300 -1.96 -24.35 4.34
C ILE A 300 -1.69 -23.80 2.95
N GLU A 301 -2.40 -24.34 1.97
CA GLU A 301 -2.44 -23.85 0.60
C GLU A 301 -3.84 -23.33 0.30
N ILE A 302 -3.95 -22.03 0.02
CA ILE A 302 -5.19 -21.39 -0.41
C ILE A 302 -5.23 -21.42 -1.94
N ARG A 303 -6.35 -21.87 -2.51
CA ARG A 303 -6.67 -21.85 -3.95
C ARG A 303 -7.82 -20.87 -4.19
N PRO A 304 -7.54 -19.55 -4.37
CA PRO A 304 -8.58 -18.51 -4.37
C PRO A 304 -9.63 -18.69 -5.48
N TYR A 305 -9.21 -19.22 -6.63
CA TYR A 305 -10.07 -19.43 -7.80
C TYR A 305 -10.88 -20.73 -7.73
N ASP A 306 -10.37 -21.72 -6.98
CA ASP A 306 -11.03 -23.02 -6.81
C ASP A 306 -11.94 -23.05 -5.56
N GLY A 307 -11.83 -22.05 -4.69
CA GLY A 307 -12.58 -21.99 -3.44
C GLY A 307 -12.14 -23.04 -2.42
N LYS A 308 -10.83 -23.32 -2.31
CA LYS A 308 -10.30 -24.39 -1.44
C LYS A 308 -9.16 -23.96 -0.54
N ILE A 309 -9.11 -24.56 0.65
CA ILE A 309 -7.97 -24.54 1.56
C ILE A 309 -7.51 -25.97 1.78
N LEU A 310 -6.25 -26.24 1.48
CA LEU A 310 -5.64 -27.56 1.60
C LEU A 310 -4.56 -27.56 2.69
N ASN A 311 -4.30 -28.72 3.27
CA ASN A 311 -3.07 -28.94 4.02
C ASN A 311 -1.88 -28.90 3.05
N ALA A 312 -0.89 -28.05 3.30
CA ALA A 312 0.20 -27.85 2.33
C ALA A 312 1.21 -29.01 2.27
N GLU A 313 1.17 -29.94 3.24
CA GLU A 313 2.04 -31.12 3.27
C GLU A 313 1.33 -32.34 2.68
N THR A 314 0.07 -32.59 3.07
CA THR A 314 -0.67 -33.80 2.65
C THR A 314 -1.49 -33.59 1.37
N GLY A 315 -1.91 -32.36 1.08
CA GLY A 315 -2.84 -32.04 0.00
C GLY A 315 -4.31 -32.31 0.33
N ASP A 316 -4.62 -32.71 1.57
CA ASP A 316 -6.00 -32.94 2.00
C ASP A 316 -6.80 -31.63 2.03
N VAL A 317 -8.06 -31.69 1.60
CA VAL A 317 -8.97 -30.54 1.68
C VAL A 317 -9.35 -30.31 3.14
N LEU A 318 -9.00 -29.15 3.69
CA LEU A 318 -9.34 -28.72 5.05
C LEU A 318 -10.62 -27.89 5.07
N SER A 319 -10.87 -27.10 4.01
CA SER A 319 -12.03 -26.21 3.94
C SER A 319 -12.35 -25.85 2.49
N GLU A 320 -13.62 -25.61 2.20
CA GLU A 320 -14.12 -25.08 0.93
C GLU A 320 -14.89 -23.78 1.19
N PHE A 321 -14.78 -22.82 0.28
CA PHE A 321 -15.36 -21.49 0.41
C PHE A 321 -15.82 -20.93 -0.93
N GLU A 322 -16.72 -19.95 -0.85
CA GLU A 322 -17.11 -19.12 -1.99
C GLU A 322 -16.74 -17.67 -1.69
N LEU A 323 -16.15 -16.99 -2.67
CA LEU A 323 -15.94 -15.56 -2.57
C LEU A 323 -17.29 -14.86 -2.65
N LYS A 324 -17.51 -13.86 -1.80
CA LYS A 324 -18.73 -13.04 -1.85
C LYS A 324 -18.93 -12.37 -3.22
N SER A 325 -17.84 -12.05 -3.90
CA SER A 325 -17.79 -11.63 -5.29
C SER A 325 -16.38 -11.84 -5.81
N ASP A 326 -16.23 -12.34 -7.04
CA ASP A 326 -14.92 -12.49 -7.69
C ASP A 326 -14.19 -11.16 -7.90
N VAL A 327 -14.90 -10.03 -7.80
CA VAL A 327 -14.31 -8.68 -7.87
C VAL A 327 -13.20 -8.50 -6.82
N ILE A 328 -13.25 -9.19 -5.67
CA ILE A 328 -12.19 -9.15 -4.66
C ILE A 328 -10.80 -9.50 -5.23
N LEU A 329 -10.74 -10.34 -6.27
CA LEU A 329 -9.48 -10.71 -6.92
C LEU A 329 -8.88 -9.52 -7.69
N ASP A 330 -9.73 -8.70 -8.33
CA ASP A 330 -9.30 -7.44 -8.93
C ASP A 330 -8.92 -6.41 -7.85
N GLU A 331 -9.65 -6.38 -6.73
CA GLU A 331 -9.38 -5.45 -5.63
C GLU A 331 -8.01 -5.72 -5.02
N VAL A 332 -7.67 -6.99 -4.76
CA VAL A 332 -6.35 -7.38 -4.26
C VAL A 332 -5.26 -7.06 -5.30
N GLN A 333 -5.46 -7.40 -6.58
CA GLN A 333 -4.51 -7.08 -7.64
C GLN A 333 -4.25 -5.56 -7.75
N ALA A 334 -5.29 -4.74 -7.60
CA ALA A 334 -5.19 -3.27 -7.59
C ALA A 334 -4.54 -2.69 -6.31
N GLY A 335 -4.25 -3.53 -5.30
CA GLY A 335 -3.74 -3.10 -4.00
C GLY A 335 -4.80 -2.41 -3.14
N GLY A 336 -6.08 -2.75 -3.34
CA GLY A 336 -7.22 -2.26 -2.57
C GLY A 336 -8.41 -1.90 -3.44
N ARG A 337 -9.61 -2.09 -2.89
CA ARG A 337 -10.87 -1.73 -3.54
C ARG A 337 -10.94 -0.27 -3.96
N ILE A 338 -10.45 0.64 -3.12
CA ILE A 338 -10.42 2.08 -3.43
C ILE A 338 -9.59 2.36 -4.68
N ASN A 339 -8.41 1.74 -4.79
CA ASN A 339 -7.54 1.88 -5.96
C ASN A 339 -8.21 1.31 -7.22
N LEU A 340 -8.87 0.15 -7.10
CA LEU A 340 -9.61 -0.44 -8.22
C LEU A 340 -10.70 0.51 -8.72
N ILE A 341 -11.50 1.09 -7.82
CA ILE A 341 -12.59 2.00 -8.19
C ILE A 341 -12.03 3.23 -8.93
N ILE A 342 -10.99 3.86 -8.39
CA ILE A 342 -10.38 5.05 -8.99
C ILE A 342 -9.76 4.72 -10.35
N GLY A 343 -8.93 3.67 -10.40
CA GLY A 343 -8.25 3.27 -11.62
C GLY A 343 -9.20 2.79 -12.71
N ARG A 344 -10.27 2.05 -12.35
CA ARG A 344 -11.33 1.66 -13.30
C ARG A 344 -12.03 2.90 -13.85
N GLY A 345 -12.31 3.90 -13.01
CA GLY A 345 -12.85 5.19 -13.45
C GLY A 345 -11.92 5.94 -14.41
N LEU A 346 -10.61 5.94 -14.12
CA LEU A 346 -9.58 6.52 -14.99
C LEU A 346 -9.53 5.81 -16.36
N THR A 347 -9.53 4.48 -16.37
CA THR A 347 -9.58 3.68 -17.59
C THR A 347 -10.85 3.99 -18.39
N THR A 348 -12.02 4.04 -17.75
CA THR A 348 -13.28 4.38 -18.44
C THR A 348 -13.20 5.75 -19.11
N LYS A 349 -12.76 6.79 -18.39
CA LYS A 349 -12.59 8.14 -18.96
C LYS A 349 -11.62 8.16 -20.15
N ALA A 350 -10.50 7.45 -20.03
CA ALA A 350 -9.51 7.35 -21.11
C ALA A 350 -10.10 6.67 -22.36
N ARG A 351 -10.85 5.59 -22.18
CA ARG A 351 -11.52 4.88 -23.29
C ARG A 351 -12.59 5.71 -23.96
N GLU A 352 -13.41 6.42 -23.18
CA GLU A 352 -14.41 7.37 -23.69
C GLU A 352 -13.73 8.48 -24.52
N SER A 353 -12.63 9.05 -24.02
CA SER A 353 -11.84 10.06 -24.74
C SER A 353 -11.34 9.56 -26.10
N LEU A 354 -10.91 8.31 -26.16
CA LEU A 354 -10.40 7.66 -27.37
C LEU A 354 -11.51 7.07 -28.27
N GLY A 355 -12.78 7.16 -27.87
CA GLY A 355 -13.90 6.58 -28.61
C GLY A 355 -13.91 5.04 -28.62
N LEU A 356 -13.30 4.41 -27.62
CA LEU A 356 -13.25 2.95 -27.45
C LEU A 356 -14.46 2.43 -26.68
N GLU A 357 -14.83 1.18 -26.92
CA GLU A 357 -15.88 0.49 -26.16
C GLU A 357 -15.49 0.32 -24.67
N THR A 358 -16.45 0.10 -23.79
CA THR A 358 -16.22 -0.19 -22.37
C THR A 358 -15.22 -1.33 -22.19
N SER A 359 -14.29 -1.19 -21.24
CA SER A 359 -13.28 -2.22 -20.96
C SER A 359 -13.92 -3.51 -20.46
N THR A 360 -13.42 -4.66 -20.95
CA THR A 360 -13.73 -6.00 -20.45
C THR A 360 -12.62 -6.56 -19.55
N THR A 361 -11.59 -5.76 -19.23
CA THR A 361 -10.43 -6.20 -18.43
C THR A 361 -10.81 -6.52 -16.98
N PHE A 362 -11.80 -5.83 -16.43
CA PHE A 362 -12.17 -5.94 -15.03
C PHE A 362 -13.38 -6.85 -14.82
N ARG A 363 -13.36 -7.62 -13.74
CA ARG A 363 -14.50 -8.39 -13.26
C ARG A 363 -15.64 -7.44 -12.88
N LEU A 364 -16.86 -7.87 -13.20
CA LEU A 364 -18.08 -7.20 -12.84
C LEU A 364 -18.70 -7.88 -11.61
N PRO A 365 -19.42 -7.13 -10.74
CA PRO A 365 -20.21 -7.74 -9.69
C PRO A 365 -21.20 -8.73 -10.30
N THR A 366 -21.22 -9.96 -9.77
CA THR A 366 -22.14 -11.03 -10.15
C THR A 366 -23.41 -11.01 -9.32
#